data_AF-A0A1B6CJU8-F1
#
_entry.id   AF-A0A1B6CJU8-F1
#
_cell.length_a   1.000
_cell.length_b   1.000
_cell.length_c   1.000
_cell.angle_alpha   90.00
_cell.angle_beta   90.00
_cell.angle_gamma   90.00
#
_symmetry.space_group_name_H-M   'P 1'
#
loop_
_entity.id
_entity.type
_entity.pdbx_description
1 polymer ?
#
loop_
_entity_poly.entity_id
_entity_poly.type
_entity_poly.pdbx_seq_one_letter_code
_entity_poly.pdbx_strand_id
1 'polypeptide(L)'
;LLTAFPCWNIHEEGNPDAIQNAVDIYLDQQDILWILDVGIVNTLEQPIRRGPPTVWAIDLKTGQVIHRIDLGELTCTTSRLQYIVVEYTEDGIPYVYVSDAATRTIIVYDTCASRGYRV
;
A
#
# COMPACT_ATOMS: atom_id res chain seq x y z
N LEU A 1 24.16 -7.67 1.82
CA LEU A 1 23.68 -6.49 2.57
C LEU A 1 22.31 -6.12 2.01
N LEU A 2 21.40 -5.62 2.85
CA LEU A 2 20.11 -5.07 2.39
C LEU A 2 20.26 -3.56 2.16
N THR A 3 19.57 -3.03 1.15
CA THR A 3 19.55 -1.60 0.81
C THR A 3 18.09 -1.17 0.65
N ALA A 4 17.74 -0.01 1.20
CA ALA A 4 16.41 0.57 1.04
C ALA A 4 16.12 0.86 -0.45
N PHE A 5 14.93 0.48 -0.90
CA PHE A 5 14.45 0.74 -2.26
C PHE A 5 13.30 1.76 -2.24
N PRO A 6 13.26 2.76 -3.13
CA PRO A 6 14.30 3.13 -4.09
C PRO A 6 15.47 3.87 -3.41
N CYS A 7 15.23 4.47 -2.24
CA CYS A 7 16.22 5.15 -1.42
C CYS A 7 15.69 5.33 0.01
N TRP A 8 16.55 5.77 0.94
CA TRP A 8 16.17 5.98 2.34
C TRP A 8 15.13 7.08 2.58
N ASN A 9 14.99 8.04 1.67
CA ASN A 9 14.11 9.19 1.87
C ASN A 9 12.64 8.82 2.04
N ILE A 10 12.19 7.69 1.49
CA ILE A 10 10.79 7.23 1.62
C ILE A 10 10.60 6.15 2.71
N HIS A 11 11.59 5.95 3.58
CA HIS A 11 11.56 4.97 4.68
C HIS A 11 11.88 5.60 6.04
N GLU A 12 11.77 6.93 6.15
CA GLU A 12 11.99 7.64 7.42
C GLU A 12 10.85 7.31 8.40
N GLU A 13 11.18 6.64 9.50
CA GLU A 13 10.18 6.29 10.52
C GLU A 13 9.55 7.54 11.12
N GLY A 14 8.22 7.56 11.20
CA GLY A 14 7.45 8.66 11.76
C GLY A 14 7.19 9.80 10.77
N ASN A 15 7.82 9.78 9.60
CA ASN A 15 7.46 10.69 8.51
C ASN A 15 6.13 10.21 7.90
N PRO A 16 5.03 11.00 7.96
CA PRO A 16 3.73 10.58 7.43
C PRO A 16 3.76 10.33 5.91
N ASP A 17 4.76 10.87 5.21
CA ASP A 17 4.98 10.75 3.78
C ASP A 17 6.05 9.70 3.41
N ALA A 18 6.34 8.77 4.33
CA ALA A 18 7.22 7.65 4.11
C ALA A 18 6.50 6.32 4.40
N ILE A 19 6.98 5.23 3.79
CA ILE A 19 6.54 3.87 4.08
C ILE A 19 6.94 3.52 5.50
N GLN A 20 5.96 3.16 6.33
CA GLN A 20 6.18 2.86 7.75
C GLN A 20 6.31 1.36 8.02
N ASN A 21 5.46 0.54 7.39
CA ASN A 21 5.46 -0.90 7.54
C ASN A 21 4.87 -1.57 6.29
N ALA A 22 5.74 -1.89 5.33
CA ALA A 22 5.40 -2.69 4.16
C ALA A 22 5.10 -4.14 4.54
N VAL A 23 3.83 -4.53 4.57
CA VAL A 23 3.40 -5.88 4.98
C VAL A 23 3.27 -6.85 3.82
N ASP A 24 3.04 -6.34 2.62
CA ASP A 24 2.95 -7.12 1.39
C ASP A 24 3.33 -6.27 0.17
N ILE A 25 3.74 -6.93 -0.90
CA ILE A 25 4.14 -6.31 -2.15
C ILE A 25 3.61 -7.11 -3.35
N TYR A 26 3.34 -6.41 -4.45
CA TYR A 26 2.97 -7.01 -5.72
C TYR A 26 3.75 -6.36 -6.86
N LEU A 27 4.49 -7.15 -7.63
CA LEU A 27 5.17 -6.68 -8.84
C LEU A 27 4.31 -7.01 -10.04
N ASP A 28 3.89 -5.99 -10.78
CA ASP A 28 3.09 -6.20 -11.98
C ASP A 28 3.93 -6.41 -13.25
N GLN A 29 3.22 -6.67 -14.34
CA GLN A 29 3.76 -6.90 -15.69
C GLN A 29 4.34 -5.64 -16.36
N GLN A 30 4.16 -4.44 -15.78
CA GLN A 30 4.74 -3.17 -16.25
C GLN A 30 6.03 -2.78 -15.50
N ASP A 31 6.52 -3.64 -14.61
CA ASP A 31 7.63 -3.37 -13.68
C ASP A 31 7.28 -2.29 -12.64
N ILE A 32 6.01 -2.18 -12.24
CA ILE A 32 5.59 -1.36 -11.11
C ILE A 32 5.50 -2.21 -9.86
N LEU A 33 6.25 -1.81 -8.83
CA LEU A 33 6.19 -2.40 -7.51
C LEU A 33 5.10 -1.71 -6.69
N TRP A 34 4.06 -2.45 -6.37
CA TRP A 34 3.00 -2.05 -5.48
C TRP A 34 3.32 -2.49 -4.06
N ILE A 35 3.23 -1.59 -3.09
CA ILE A 35 3.58 -1.84 -1.70
C ILE A 35 2.38 -1.48 -0.83
N LEU A 36 1.96 -2.42 0.01
CA LEU A 36 0.95 -2.19 1.02
C LEU A 36 1.63 -1.78 2.33
N ASP A 37 1.52 -0.51 2.69
CA ASP A 37 1.95 0.03 3.98
C ASP A 37 0.77 0.13 4.94
N VAL A 38 0.84 -0.54 6.09
CA VAL A 38 -0.25 -0.50 7.08
C VAL A 38 -0.18 0.69 8.04
N GLY A 39 0.91 1.45 8.04
CA GLY A 39 1.07 2.62 8.90
C GLY A 39 1.22 2.32 10.39
N ILE A 40 1.36 1.04 10.78
CA ILE A 40 1.51 0.59 12.17
C ILE A 40 2.85 -0.13 12.31
N VAL A 41 3.70 0.36 13.22
CA VAL A 41 5.01 -0.22 13.55
C VAL A 41 4.97 -0.91 14.91
N ASN A 42 6.06 -1.60 15.29
CA ASN A 42 6.21 -2.29 16.57
C ASN A 42 5.09 -3.31 16.86
N THR A 43 4.61 -3.99 15.81
CA THR A 43 3.45 -4.89 15.87
C THR A 43 3.65 -6.12 16.75
N LEU A 44 4.89 -6.47 17.09
CA LEU A 44 5.24 -7.57 17.98
C LEU A 44 5.35 -7.16 19.46
N GLU A 45 5.34 -5.86 19.76
CA GLU A 45 5.48 -5.31 21.10
C GLU A 45 4.28 -4.42 21.44
N GLN A 46 4.50 -3.09 21.51
CA GLN A 46 3.44 -2.10 21.65
C GLN A 46 3.20 -1.43 20.29
N PRO A 47 2.11 -1.76 19.59
CA PRO A 47 1.83 -1.20 18.28
C PRO A 47 1.72 0.33 18.32
N ILE A 48 2.42 1.02 17.41
CA ILE A 48 2.37 2.47 17.27
C ILE A 48 1.88 2.80 15.87
N ARG A 49 0.80 3.59 15.77
CA ARG A 49 0.32 4.11 14.49
C ARG A 49 1.14 5.35 14.11
N ARG A 50 1.85 5.28 12.99
CA ARG A 50 2.62 6.38 12.39
C ARG A 50 1.86 7.09 11.26
N GLY A 51 0.88 6.42 10.65
CA GLY A 51 0.05 7.00 9.59
C GLY A 51 -1.21 6.19 9.28
N PRO A 52 -2.05 6.68 8.35
CA PRO A 52 -3.09 5.85 7.74
C PRO A 52 -2.46 4.72 6.90
N PRO A 53 -3.19 3.62 6.64
CA PRO A 53 -2.74 2.63 5.68
C PRO A 53 -2.68 3.23 4.28
N THR A 54 -1.63 2.94 3.52
CA THR A 54 -1.41 3.46 2.17
C THR A 54 -0.96 2.37 1.21
N VAL A 55 -1.24 2.56 -0.09
CA VAL A 55 -0.63 1.78 -1.16
C VAL A 55 0.31 2.68 -1.96
N TRP A 56 1.53 2.22 -2.18
CA TRP A 56 2.53 2.90 -2.99
C TRP A 56 2.74 2.14 -4.29
N ALA A 57 2.82 2.84 -5.41
CA ALA A 57 3.21 2.27 -6.70
C ALA A 57 4.52 2.92 -7.14
N ILE A 58 5.57 2.13 -7.32
CA ILE A 58 6.92 2.61 -7.64
C ILE A 58 7.38 1.95 -8.94
N ASP A 59 7.75 2.78 -9.91
CA ASP A 59 8.40 2.30 -11.14
C ASP A 59 9.79 1.72 -10.81
N LEU A 60 10.02 0.43 -11.09
CA LEU A 60 11.30 -0.20 -10.78
C LEU A 60 12.46 0.30 -11.65
N LYS A 61 12.18 0.82 -12.85
CA LYS A 61 13.21 1.29 -13.79
C LYS A 61 13.71 2.67 -13.41
N THR A 62 12.81 3.54 -12.95
CA THR A 62 13.13 4.94 -12.62
C THR A 62 13.25 5.19 -11.12
N GLY A 63 12.70 4.31 -10.28
CA GLY A 63 12.59 4.51 -8.84
C GLY A 63 11.59 5.60 -8.44
N GLN A 64 10.76 6.08 -9.38
CA GLN A 64 9.78 7.13 -9.11
C GLN A 64 8.50 6.56 -8.52
N VAL A 65 7.92 7.28 -7.56
CA VAL A 65 6.59 7.00 -7.03
C VAL A 65 5.56 7.49 -8.04
N ILE A 66 4.78 6.56 -8.60
CA ILE A 66 3.69 6.84 -9.54
C ILE A 66 2.40 7.16 -8.79
N HIS A 67 2.08 6.33 -7.79
CA HIS A 67 0.88 6.50 -6.98
C HIS A 67 1.19 6.39 -5.50
N ARG A 68 0.46 7.17 -4.73
CA ARG A 68 0.30 7.01 -3.28
C ARG A 68 -1.19 7.11 -2.98
N ILE A 69 -1.78 5.99 -2.59
CA ILE A 69 -3.22 5.84 -2.37
C ILE A 69 -3.45 5.78 -0.87
N ASP A 70 -4.26 6.69 -0.33
CA ASP A 70 -4.69 6.66 1.06
C ASP A 70 -5.90 5.72 1.21
N LEU A 71 -5.77 4.72 2.10
CA LEU A 71 -6.83 3.77 2.42
C LEU A 71 -7.55 4.11 3.74
N GLY A 72 -7.24 5.25 4.36
CA GLY A 72 -7.79 5.67 5.65
C GLY A 72 -9.31 5.71 5.68
N GLU A 73 -9.95 6.28 4.65
CA GLU A 73 -11.42 6.34 4.55
C GLU A 73 -12.07 4.97 4.25
N LEU A 74 -11.27 4.00 3.81
CA LEU A 74 -11.69 2.63 3.48
C LEU A 74 -11.37 1.63 4.59
N THR A 75 -10.84 2.11 5.71
CA THR A 75 -10.45 1.29 6.86
C THR A 75 -11.06 1.83 8.14
N CYS A 76 -11.01 1.02 9.20
CA CYS A 76 -11.45 1.40 10.53
C CYS A 76 -10.42 0.95 11.58
N THR A 77 -10.66 1.27 12.84
CA THR A 77 -9.71 0.97 13.93
C THR A 77 -9.42 -0.52 14.10
N THR A 78 -10.35 -1.39 13.70
CA THR A 78 -10.18 -2.84 13.76
C THR A 78 -9.61 -3.45 12.49
N SER A 79 -9.46 -2.67 11.41
CA SER A 79 -8.95 -3.17 10.12
C SER A 79 -7.57 -3.80 10.26
N ARG A 80 -7.37 -4.91 9.54
CA ARG A 80 -6.09 -5.63 9.48
C ARG A 80 -5.81 -6.01 8.04
N LEU A 81 -5.10 -5.12 7.34
CA LEU A 81 -4.71 -5.32 5.95
C LEU A 81 -3.56 -6.33 5.87
N GLN A 82 -3.63 -7.26 4.93
CA GLN A 82 -2.68 -8.39 4.88
C GLN A 82 -2.06 -8.63 3.52
N TYR A 83 -2.86 -8.52 2.46
CA TYR A 83 -2.41 -8.85 1.11
C TYR A 83 -2.85 -7.81 0.09
N ILE A 84 -2.01 -7.60 -0.91
CA ILE A 84 -2.27 -6.76 -2.08
C ILE A 84 -2.11 -7.55 -3.37
N VAL A 85 -3.03 -7.35 -4.31
CA VAL A 85 -2.87 -7.75 -5.71
C VAL A 85 -3.35 -6.62 -6.61
N VAL A 86 -2.79 -6.56 -7.82
CA VAL A 86 -3.19 -5.58 -8.83
C VAL A 86 -3.58 -6.28 -10.12
N GLU A 87 -4.76 -5.96 -10.61
CA GLU A 87 -5.29 -6.43 -11.90
C GLU A 87 -5.39 -5.25 -12.85
N TYR A 88 -5.26 -5.51 -14.14
CA TYR A 88 -5.42 -4.50 -15.18
C TYR A 88 -6.69 -4.78 -15.97
N THR A 89 -7.49 -3.74 -16.22
CA THR A 89 -8.59 -3.84 -17.18
C THR A 89 -8.06 -4.05 -18.60
N GLU A 90 -8.94 -4.38 -19.55
CA GLU A 90 -8.58 -4.47 -20.98
C GLU A 90 -7.97 -3.16 -21.51
N ASP A 91 -8.38 -2.01 -20.97
CA ASP A 91 -7.83 -0.69 -21.29
C ASP A 91 -6.52 -0.37 -20.56
N GLY A 92 -5.98 -1.31 -19.75
CA GLY A 92 -4.74 -1.14 -19.01
C GLY A 92 -4.87 -0.26 -17.77
N ILE A 93 -6.07 -0.13 -17.19
CA ILE A 93 -6.27 0.60 -15.93
C ILE A 93 -5.98 -0.33 -14.75
N PRO A 94 -5.06 0.00 -13.83
CA PRO A 94 -4.82 -0.81 -12.66
C PRO A 94 -5.94 -0.67 -11.63
N TYR A 95 -6.42 -1.80 -11.15
CA TYR A 95 -7.29 -1.95 -9.99
C TYR A 95 -6.53 -2.63 -8.86
N VAL A 96 -6.50 -1.97 -7.70
CA VAL A 96 -5.83 -2.50 -6.52
C VAL A 96 -6.85 -3.21 -5.64
N TYR A 97 -6.52 -4.43 -5.22
CA TYR A 97 -7.32 -5.20 -4.27
C TYR A 97 -6.50 -5.42 -3.00
N VAL A 98 -7.05 -5.01 -1.86
CA VAL A 98 -6.43 -5.21 -0.55
C VAL A 98 -7.37 -5.99 0.36
N SER A 99 -6.89 -7.08 0.93
CA SER A 99 -7.66 -7.84 1.91
C SER A 99 -7.67 -7.17 3.28
N ASP A 100 -8.84 -7.03 3.90
CA ASP A 100 -9.00 -6.66 5.31
C ASP A 100 -9.61 -7.83 6.09
N ALA A 101 -8.74 -8.66 6.65
CA ALA A 101 -9.16 -9.91 7.29
C ALA A 101 -9.95 -9.69 8.58
N ALA A 102 -9.72 -8.58 9.30
CA ALA A 102 -10.41 -8.34 10.56
C ALA A 102 -11.85 -7.89 10.33
N THR A 103 -12.11 -7.12 9.27
CA THR A 103 -13.48 -6.69 8.92
C THR A 103 -14.16 -7.60 7.91
N ARG A 104 -13.46 -8.63 7.41
CA ARG A 104 -13.96 -9.60 6.43
C ARG A 104 -14.36 -8.94 5.10
N THR A 105 -13.62 -7.92 4.69
CA THR A 105 -13.89 -7.20 3.45
C THR A 105 -12.68 -7.22 2.53
N ILE A 106 -12.92 -7.00 1.24
CA ILE A 106 -11.88 -6.64 0.28
C ILE A 106 -12.07 -5.17 -0.06
N ILE A 107 -10.99 -4.40 0.02
CA ILE A 107 -10.93 -3.06 -0.52
C ILE A 107 -10.59 -3.17 -2.00
N VAL A 108 -11.42 -2.57 -2.85
CA VAL A 108 -11.19 -2.46 -4.30
C VAL A 108 -10.96 -0.99 -4.62
N TYR A 109 -9.88 -0.65 -5.32
CA TYR A 109 -9.53 0.72 -5.65
C TYR A 109 -9.27 0.89 -7.14
N ASP A 110 -10.07 1.74 -7.78
CA ASP A 110 -9.86 2.22 -9.14
C ASP A 110 -8.83 3.36 -9.11
N THR A 111 -7.63 3.10 -9.64
CA THR A 111 -6.53 4.07 -9.63
C THR A 111 -6.78 5.25 -10.57
N CYS A 112 -7.50 5.04 -11.68
CA CYS A 112 -7.82 6.10 -12.64
C CYS A 112 -8.89 7.03 -12.07
N ALA A 113 -9.96 6.48 -11.49
CA ALA A 113 -11.02 7.26 -10.88
C ALA A 113 -10.66 7.80 -9.48
N SER A 114 -9.53 7.37 -8.91
CA SER A 114 -9.13 7.66 -7.52
C SER A 114 -10.25 7.37 -6.52
N ARG A 115 -10.86 6.18 -6.65
CA ARG A 115 -12.04 5.82 -5.87
C ARG A 115 -11.97 4.38 -5.39
N GLY A 116 -12.23 4.21 -4.10
CA GLY A 116 -12.27 2.89 -3.47
C GLY A 116 -13.65 2.48 -2.96
N TYR A 117 -13.79 1.17 -2.78
CA TYR A 117 -14.99 0.51 -2.30
C TYR A 117 -14.60 -0.61 -1.34
N ARG A 118 -15.52 -0.96 -0.43
CA ARG A 118 -15.41 -2.14 0.42
C ARG A 118 -16.46 -3.14 -0.01
N VAL A 119 -16.06 -4.38 -0.27
CA VAL A 119 -16.90 -5.50 -0.71
C VAL A 119 -16.91 -6.58 0.35
#